data_AF-A0A6C7XL55-F1
#
_entry.id   AF-A0A6C7XL55-F1
#
_cell.length_a   1.000
_cell.length_b   1.000
_cell.length_c   1.000
_cell.angle_alpha   90.00
_cell.angle_beta   90.00
_cell.angle_gamma   90.00
#
_symmetry.space_group_name_H-M   'P 1'
#
loop_
_entity.id
_entity.type
_entity.pdbx_description
1 polymer ?
#
loop_
_entity_poly.entity_id
_entity_poly.type
_entity_poly.pdbx_seq_one_letter_code
_entity_poly.pdbx_strand_id
1 'polypeptide(L)'
;MSIYFVHFLISVLPLSILMAFIASDKKYIFKSFLVVFLGFLFGYFAFFIAAQFLKTENLIFNFDFVFIGLLLVSFIFYFWKKIEILNFILLGILSFCTALHYYFLSQDFPIFTSSLIDSEGISSLGFIALALLVCILIFFFLKWQKNFNQKTSFMLFLLLILIESDKALANILLTLMRNSIIETHTFLVSFVGKSNYFGVFGIYIYLIFI
;
A
#
# COMPACT_ATOMS: atom_id res chain seq x y z
N MET A 1 2.99 16.00 -13.66
CA MET A 1 3.61 14.76 -13.13
C MET A 1 2.93 13.58 -13.79
N SER A 2 3.67 12.52 -14.10
CA SER A 2 3.07 11.25 -14.53
C SER A 2 2.13 10.75 -13.44
N ILE A 3 0.84 10.60 -13.76
CA ILE A 3 -0.17 10.11 -12.81
C ILE A 3 0.23 8.71 -12.31
N TYR A 4 0.81 7.88 -13.18
CA TYR A 4 1.32 6.55 -12.86
C TYR A 4 2.43 6.55 -11.81
N PHE A 5 3.35 7.52 -11.88
CA PHE A 5 4.40 7.68 -10.87
C PHE A 5 3.78 7.92 -9.49
N VAL A 6 2.81 8.84 -9.43
CA VAL A 6 2.13 9.24 -8.19
C VAL A 6 1.28 8.09 -7.66
N HIS A 7 0.48 7.43 -8.50
CA HIS A 7 -0.37 6.29 -8.14
C HIS A 7 0.45 5.12 -7.58
N PHE A 8 1.58 4.83 -8.22
CA PHE A 8 2.50 3.81 -7.73
C PHE A 8 3.12 4.21 -6.39
N LEU A 9 3.58 5.45 -6.25
CA LEU A 9 4.11 5.93 -4.96
C LEU A 9 3.06 5.91 -3.85
N ILE A 10 1.82 6.36 -4.09
CA ILE A 10 0.74 6.36 -3.10
C ILE A 10 0.55 4.95 -2.53
N SER A 11 0.60 3.95 -3.41
CA SER A 11 0.25 2.58 -3.05
C SER A 11 1.44 1.79 -2.50
N VAL A 12 2.64 1.97 -3.07
CA VAL A 12 3.81 1.11 -2.80
C VAL A 12 4.79 1.72 -1.80
N LEU A 13 4.83 3.05 -1.64
CA LEU A 13 5.68 3.69 -0.64
C LEU A 13 5.34 3.27 0.80
N PRO A 14 4.06 3.18 1.22
CA PRO A 14 3.74 2.70 2.56
C PRO A 14 4.24 1.27 2.78
N LEU A 15 4.13 0.40 1.77
CA LEU A 15 4.66 -0.95 1.84
C LEU A 15 6.18 -0.98 1.99
N SER A 16 6.91 -0.13 1.27
CA SER A 16 8.38 -0.10 1.37
C SER A 16 8.85 0.34 2.76
N ILE A 17 8.15 1.29 3.38
CA ILE A 17 8.39 1.72 4.76
C ILE A 17 8.06 0.59 5.75
N LEU A 18 6.89 -0.06 5.63
CA LEU A 18 6.51 -1.21 6.46
C LEU A 18 7.55 -2.33 6.35
N MET A 19 7.93 -2.67 5.12
CA MET A 19 8.94 -3.68 4.84
C MET A 19 10.29 -3.32 5.46
N ALA A 20 10.73 -2.06 5.42
CA ALA A 20 11.99 -1.63 6.01
C ALA A 20 12.04 -1.87 7.53
N PHE A 21 10.90 -1.72 8.21
CA PHE A 21 10.83 -1.85 9.65
C PHE A 21 10.50 -3.25 10.15
N ILE A 22 9.73 -4.02 9.40
CA ILE A 22 9.29 -5.38 9.74
C ILE A 22 10.27 -6.45 9.24
N ALA A 23 10.88 -6.26 8.06
CA ALA A 23 11.72 -7.28 7.45
C ALA A 23 12.88 -7.68 8.37
N SER A 24 13.17 -8.98 8.36
CA SER A 24 14.21 -9.62 9.14
C SER A 24 15.62 -9.24 8.67
N ASP A 25 16.63 -9.91 9.23
CA ASP A 25 18.05 -9.62 9.05
C ASP A 25 18.50 -9.43 7.60
N LYS A 26 19.66 -8.78 7.45
CA LYS A 26 20.26 -8.47 6.13
C LYS A 26 20.35 -9.70 5.21
N LYS A 27 20.51 -10.90 5.77
CA LYS A 27 20.59 -12.18 5.05
C LYS A 27 19.32 -12.52 4.25
N TYR A 28 18.15 -12.04 4.66
CA TYR A 28 16.86 -12.43 4.09
C TYR A 28 16.17 -11.33 3.29
N ILE A 29 16.88 -10.25 2.97
CA ILE A 29 16.33 -9.13 2.20
C ILE A 29 15.81 -9.61 0.85
N PHE A 30 16.57 -10.44 0.12
CA PHE A 30 16.14 -10.95 -1.18
C PHE A 30 14.86 -11.79 -1.10
N LYS A 31 14.76 -12.67 -0.08
CA LYS A 31 13.52 -13.44 0.16
C LYS A 31 12.34 -12.53 0.47
N SER A 32 12.56 -11.45 1.22
CA SER A 32 11.52 -10.47 1.54
C SER A 32 11.00 -9.78 0.27
N PHE A 33 11.90 -9.36 -0.63
CA PHE A 33 11.51 -8.79 -1.93
C PHE A 33 10.79 -9.80 -2.82
N LEU A 34 11.24 -11.05 -2.85
CA LEU A 34 10.60 -12.13 -3.60
C LEU A 34 9.16 -12.35 -3.10
N VAL A 35 8.95 -12.38 -1.78
CA VAL A 35 7.62 -12.54 -1.19
C VAL A 35 6.72 -11.34 -1.51
N VAL A 36 7.26 -10.12 -1.44
CA VAL A 36 6.53 -8.90 -1.86
C VAL A 36 6.11 -9.00 -3.32
N PHE A 37 7.03 -9.40 -4.20
CA PHE A 37 6.78 -9.60 -5.62
C PHE A 37 5.71 -10.67 -5.88
N LEU A 38 5.78 -11.81 -5.18
CA LEU A 38 4.75 -12.84 -5.28
C LEU A 38 3.38 -12.33 -4.84
N GLY A 39 3.29 -11.59 -3.74
CA GLY A 39 2.01 -10.99 -3.33
C GLY A 39 1.48 -9.97 -4.35
N PHE A 40 2.34 -9.16 -4.97
CA PHE A 40 1.95 -8.29 -6.09
C PHE A 40 1.41 -9.05 -7.30
N LEU A 41 2.09 -10.14 -7.66
CA LEU A 41 1.72 -11.01 -8.77
C LEU A 41 0.39 -11.72 -8.52
N PHE A 42 0.17 -12.23 -7.30
CA PHE A 42 -1.15 -12.79 -6.93
C PHE A 42 -2.23 -11.72 -6.88
N GLY A 43 -1.91 -10.51 -6.41
CA GLY A 43 -2.83 -9.36 -6.40
C GLY A 43 -3.27 -8.97 -7.81
N TYR A 44 -2.35 -8.99 -8.79
CA TYR A 44 -2.66 -8.80 -10.21
C TYR A 44 -3.72 -9.81 -10.67
N PHE A 45 -3.48 -11.11 -10.50
CA PHE A 45 -4.42 -12.13 -10.93
C PHE A 45 -5.78 -12.01 -10.24
N ALA A 46 -5.79 -11.80 -8.92
CA ALA A 46 -7.03 -11.64 -8.16
C ALA A 46 -7.86 -10.43 -8.62
N PHE A 47 -7.20 -9.30 -8.89
CA PHE A 47 -7.86 -8.09 -9.39
C PHE A 47 -8.48 -8.32 -10.77
N PHE A 48 -7.72 -8.85 -11.74
CA PHE A 48 -8.23 -9.06 -13.09
C PHE A 48 -9.32 -10.13 -13.16
N ILE A 49 -9.27 -11.17 -12.32
CA ILE A 49 -10.38 -12.12 -12.16
C ILE A 49 -11.62 -11.39 -11.64
N ALA A 50 -11.49 -10.59 -10.57
CA ALA A 50 -12.63 -9.85 -10.02
C ALA A 50 -13.21 -8.80 -10.98
N ALA A 51 -12.36 -8.16 -11.80
CA ALA A 51 -12.76 -7.22 -12.84
C ALA A 51 -13.64 -7.89 -13.91
N GLN A 52 -13.32 -9.12 -14.32
CA GLN A 52 -14.17 -9.89 -15.25
C GLN A 52 -15.58 -10.15 -14.70
N PHE A 53 -15.74 -10.23 -13.38
CA PHE A 53 -17.03 -10.43 -12.72
C PHE A 53 -17.68 -9.14 -12.19
N LEU A 54 -17.12 -7.95 -12.48
CA LEU A 54 -17.57 -6.66 -11.95
C LEU A 54 -17.66 -6.63 -10.41
N LYS A 55 -16.75 -7.34 -9.73
CA LYS A 55 -16.72 -7.48 -8.26
C LYS A 55 -15.51 -6.78 -7.63
N THR A 56 -14.88 -5.82 -8.33
CA THR A 56 -13.68 -5.12 -7.84
C THR A 56 -13.95 -4.36 -6.53
N GLU A 57 -15.06 -3.63 -6.44
CA GLU A 57 -15.45 -2.89 -5.22
C GLU A 57 -15.62 -3.82 -4.01
N ASN A 58 -16.32 -4.95 -4.18
CA ASN A 58 -16.50 -5.94 -3.11
C ASN A 58 -15.18 -6.58 -2.69
N LEU A 59 -14.27 -6.81 -3.64
CA LEU A 59 -12.96 -7.37 -3.36
C LEU A 59 -12.16 -6.40 -2.47
N ILE A 60 -12.08 -5.13 -2.84
CA ILE A 60 -11.33 -4.12 -2.07
C ILE A 60 -11.94 -3.93 -0.69
N PHE A 61 -13.27 -3.81 -0.61
CA PHE A 61 -13.96 -3.68 0.68
C PHE A 61 -13.57 -4.78 1.67
N ASN A 62 -13.54 -6.05 1.23
CA ASN A 62 -13.15 -7.16 2.09
C ASN A 62 -11.65 -7.10 2.45
N PHE A 63 -10.79 -6.76 1.49
CA PHE A 63 -9.35 -6.68 1.73
C PHE A 63 -8.93 -5.46 2.54
N ASP A 64 -9.72 -4.40 2.61
CA ASP A 64 -9.48 -3.25 3.49
C ASP A 64 -9.59 -3.66 4.97
N PHE A 65 -10.57 -4.50 5.32
CA PHE A 65 -10.66 -5.06 6.67
C PHE A 65 -9.44 -5.93 7.01
N VAL A 66 -9.03 -6.79 6.08
CA VAL A 66 -7.84 -7.63 6.23
C VAL A 66 -6.59 -6.76 6.38
N PHE A 67 -6.47 -5.71 5.58
CA PHE A 67 -5.35 -4.78 5.59
C PHE A 67 -5.23 -4.06 6.93
N ILE A 68 -6.32 -3.51 7.48
CA ILE A 68 -6.32 -2.89 8.82
C ILE A 68 -5.88 -3.90 9.89
N GLY A 69 -6.42 -5.13 9.84
CA GLY A 69 -6.01 -6.19 10.75
C GLY A 69 -4.50 -6.46 10.69
N LEU A 70 -3.93 -6.51 9.48
CA LEU A 70 -2.50 -6.73 9.28
C LEU A 70 -1.65 -5.53 9.71
N LEU A 71 -2.11 -4.29 9.51
CA LEU A 71 -1.44 -3.09 10.03
C LEU A 71 -1.35 -3.14 11.56
N LEU A 72 -2.41 -3.56 12.25
CA LEU A 72 -2.37 -3.73 13.70
C LEU A 72 -1.41 -4.85 14.12
N VAL A 73 -1.45 -6.00 13.43
CA VAL A 73 -0.53 -7.12 13.69
C VAL A 73 0.93 -6.71 13.42
N SER A 74 1.18 -5.77 12.49
CA SER A 74 2.52 -5.29 12.18
C SER A 74 3.23 -4.64 13.37
N PHE A 75 2.50 -4.09 14.35
CA PHE A 75 3.09 -3.61 15.61
C PHE A 75 3.84 -4.70 16.36
N ILE A 76 3.26 -5.90 16.42
CA ILE A 76 3.86 -7.03 17.12
C ILE A 76 5.19 -7.37 16.45
N PHE A 77 5.23 -7.40 15.12
CA PHE A 77 6.43 -7.71 14.35
C PHE A 77 7.48 -6.60 14.33
N TYR A 78 7.09 -5.33 14.52
CA TYR A 78 8.05 -4.23 14.68
C TYR A 78 9.02 -4.47 15.84
N PHE A 79 8.48 -5.00 16.96
CA PHE A 79 9.24 -5.36 18.16
C PHE A 79 9.75 -6.81 18.12
N TRP A 80 8.96 -7.74 17.61
CA TRP A 80 9.22 -9.18 17.68
C TRP A 80 9.72 -9.75 16.34
N LYS A 81 10.93 -9.36 15.95
CA LYS A 81 11.56 -9.74 14.67
C LYS A 81 12.07 -11.19 14.57
N LYS A 82 11.86 -12.02 15.59
CA LYS A 82 12.55 -13.31 15.75
C LYS A 82 11.98 -14.41 14.84
N ILE A 83 10.75 -14.28 14.35
CA ILE A 83 10.08 -15.34 13.57
C ILE A 83 10.01 -14.91 12.09
N GLU A 84 11.00 -15.36 11.31
CA GLU A 84 11.16 -14.99 9.90
C GLU A 84 9.98 -15.41 9.01
N ILE A 85 9.45 -16.62 9.22
CA ILE A 85 8.36 -17.16 8.39
C ILE A 85 7.11 -16.32 8.53
N LEU A 86 6.75 -15.92 9.76
CA LEU A 86 5.58 -15.08 10.00
C LEU A 86 5.77 -13.67 9.42
N ASN A 87 6.99 -13.12 9.47
CA ASN A 87 7.31 -11.86 8.78
C ASN A 87 7.08 -11.97 7.28
N PHE A 88 7.50 -13.08 6.65
CA PHE A 88 7.25 -13.28 5.21
C PHE A 88 5.76 -13.40 4.92
N ILE A 89 5.00 -14.18 5.70
CA ILE A 89 3.56 -14.31 5.51
C ILE A 89 2.89 -12.93 5.61
N LEU A 90 3.21 -12.15 6.65
CA LEU A 90 2.65 -10.82 6.83
C LEU A 90 3.02 -9.88 5.68
N LEU A 91 4.29 -9.86 5.25
CA LEU A 91 4.73 -9.05 4.11
C LEU A 91 4.05 -9.46 2.80
N GLY A 92 3.83 -10.76 2.58
CA GLY A 92 3.16 -11.27 1.39
C GLY A 92 1.69 -10.89 1.34
N ILE A 93 0.97 -10.95 2.47
CA ILE A 93 -0.45 -10.55 2.50
C ILE A 93 -0.57 -9.02 2.42
N LEU A 94 0.32 -8.26 3.09
CA LEU A 94 0.36 -6.80 2.95
C LEU A 94 0.63 -6.40 1.51
N SER A 95 1.62 -7.01 0.84
CA SER A 95 1.93 -6.69 -0.54
C SER A 95 0.77 -7.02 -1.48
N PHE A 96 0.09 -8.15 -1.25
CA PHE A 96 -1.14 -8.51 -1.95
C PHE A 96 -2.23 -7.44 -1.80
N CYS A 97 -2.52 -6.99 -0.56
CA CYS A 97 -3.52 -5.94 -0.32
C CYS A 97 -3.15 -4.60 -0.98
N THR A 98 -1.87 -4.22 -0.96
CA THR A 98 -1.40 -2.98 -1.61
C THR A 98 -1.45 -3.07 -3.13
N ALA A 99 -1.24 -4.26 -3.70
CA ALA A 99 -1.36 -4.48 -5.14
C ALA A 99 -2.81 -4.30 -5.60
N LEU A 100 -3.78 -4.85 -4.85
CA LEU A 100 -5.20 -4.65 -5.14
C LEU A 100 -5.60 -3.16 -5.13
N HIS A 101 -5.13 -2.41 -4.14
CA HIS A 101 -5.32 -0.96 -4.08
C HIS A 101 -4.72 -0.24 -5.29
N TYR A 102 -3.48 -0.58 -5.65
CA TYR A 102 -2.81 0.02 -6.80
C TYR A 102 -3.58 -0.21 -8.10
N TYR A 103 -4.02 -1.45 -8.34
CA TYR A 103 -4.76 -1.79 -9.56
C TYR A 103 -6.15 -1.16 -9.58
N PHE A 104 -6.85 -1.10 -8.44
CA PHE A 104 -8.12 -0.39 -8.37
C PHE A 104 -7.99 1.10 -8.67
N LEU A 105 -7.01 1.75 -8.05
CA LEU A 105 -6.77 3.18 -8.23
C LEU A 105 -6.28 3.52 -9.65
N SER A 106 -5.68 2.55 -10.34
CA SER A 106 -5.15 2.72 -11.71
C SER A 106 -6.04 2.09 -12.80
N GLN A 107 -7.23 1.56 -12.44
CA GLN A 107 -8.06 0.77 -13.36
C GLN A 107 -8.54 1.57 -14.58
N ASP A 108 -8.77 2.88 -14.41
CA ASP A 108 -9.32 3.75 -15.44
C ASP A 108 -8.24 4.30 -16.40
N PHE A 109 -6.98 3.85 -16.27
CA PHE A 109 -5.86 4.41 -17.02
C PHE A 109 -5.36 3.50 -18.15
N PRO A 110 -4.97 4.09 -19.30
CA PRO A 110 -4.82 3.39 -20.58
C PRO A 110 -3.72 2.32 -20.67
N ILE A 111 -2.78 2.24 -19.72
CA ILE A 111 -1.74 1.18 -19.69
C ILE A 111 -2.37 -0.22 -19.65
N PHE A 112 -3.56 -0.33 -19.05
CA PHE A 112 -4.24 -1.60 -18.85
C PHE A 112 -5.31 -1.90 -19.90
N THR A 113 -5.54 -1.02 -20.89
CA THR A 113 -6.74 -1.10 -21.74
C THR A 113 -6.55 -1.52 -23.20
N SER A 114 -5.34 -1.54 -23.82
CA SER A 114 -5.04 -2.41 -25.00
C SER A 114 -3.76 -2.11 -25.82
N SER A 115 -3.14 -0.93 -25.76
CA SER A 115 -1.98 -0.60 -26.62
C SER A 115 -0.67 -0.43 -25.84
N LEU A 116 -0.05 -1.54 -25.45
CA LEU A 116 1.23 -1.59 -24.74
C LEU A 116 2.43 -1.00 -25.53
N ILE A 117 2.27 -0.72 -26.83
CA ILE A 117 3.34 -0.33 -27.76
C ILE A 117 3.20 1.13 -28.23
N ASP A 118 2.42 1.95 -27.52
CA ASP A 118 2.41 3.39 -27.76
C ASP A 118 3.51 4.09 -26.93
N SER A 119 4.05 5.20 -27.44
CA SER A 119 5.09 5.99 -26.74
C SER A 119 4.67 6.40 -25.31
N GLU A 120 3.35 6.58 -25.10
CA GLU A 120 2.75 6.84 -23.79
C GLU A 120 2.80 5.62 -22.85
N GLY A 121 2.62 4.41 -23.37
CA GLY A 121 2.78 3.16 -22.62
C GLY A 121 4.22 2.94 -22.15
N ILE A 122 5.20 3.20 -23.04
CA ILE A 122 6.62 3.05 -22.71
C ILE A 122 7.07 4.09 -21.67
N SER A 123 6.70 5.36 -21.86
CA SER A 123 7.07 6.42 -20.92
C SER A 123 6.44 6.22 -19.55
N SER A 124 5.18 5.77 -19.49
CA SER A 124 4.49 5.49 -18.24
C SER A 124 5.06 4.28 -17.48
N LEU A 125 5.46 3.21 -18.17
CA LEU A 125 6.25 2.11 -17.59
C LEU A 125 7.59 2.61 -17.03
N GLY A 126 8.27 3.50 -17.76
CA GLY A 126 9.50 4.16 -17.28
C GLY A 126 9.29 4.92 -15.98
N PHE A 127 8.16 5.63 -15.84
CA PHE A 127 7.80 6.32 -14.60
C PHE A 127 7.48 5.35 -13.45
N ILE A 128 6.78 4.25 -13.71
CA ILE A 128 6.55 3.21 -12.69
C ILE A 128 7.86 2.60 -12.23
N ALA A 129 8.79 2.30 -13.16
CA ALA A 129 10.12 1.78 -12.83
C ALA A 129 10.93 2.78 -11.99
N LEU A 130 10.83 4.07 -12.29
CA LEU A 130 11.47 5.14 -11.51
C LEU A 130 10.87 5.23 -10.10
N ALA A 131 9.55 5.14 -9.96
CA ALA A 131 8.86 5.11 -8.66
C ALA A 131 9.30 3.90 -7.83
N LEU A 132 9.41 2.72 -8.46
CA LEU A 132 9.90 1.51 -7.83
C LEU A 132 11.36 1.67 -7.35
N LEU A 133 12.22 2.29 -8.15
CA LEU A 133 13.60 2.59 -7.76
C LEU A 133 13.64 3.49 -6.53
N VAL A 134 12.82 4.56 -6.49
CA VAL A 134 12.68 5.45 -5.33
C VAL A 134 12.23 4.68 -4.08
N CYS A 135 11.22 3.81 -4.20
CA CYS A 135 10.76 2.96 -3.10
C CYS A 135 11.87 2.03 -2.57
N ILE A 136 12.71 1.47 -3.45
CA ILE A 136 13.84 0.61 -3.05
C ILE A 136 14.91 1.43 -2.31
N LEU A 137 15.25 2.62 -2.79
CA LEU A 137 16.22 3.50 -2.13
C LEU A 137 15.74 3.89 -0.72
N ILE A 138 14.47 4.28 -0.61
CA ILE A 138 13.85 4.62 0.67
C ILE A 138 13.86 3.42 1.63
N PHE A 139 13.55 2.22 1.13
CA PHE A 139 13.63 1.00 1.95
C PHE A 139 15.02 0.80 2.57
N PHE A 140 16.09 0.91 1.78
CA PHE A 140 17.45 0.73 2.29
C PHE A 140 17.86 1.84 3.24
N PHE A 141 17.50 3.09 2.94
CA PHE A 141 17.75 4.24 3.80
C PHE A 141 17.06 4.08 5.17
N LEU A 142 15.78 3.73 5.19
CA LEU A 142 15.02 3.52 6.43
C LEU A 142 15.53 2.31 7.24
N LYS A 143 15.94 1.24 6.56
CA LYS A 143 16.56 0.08 7.22
C LYS A 143 17.90 0.45 7.86
N TRP A 144 18.66 1.36 7.25
CA TRP A 144 19.86 1.94 7.85
C TRP A 144 19.52 2.85 9.02
N GLN A 145 18.61 3.81 8.83
CA GLN A 145 18.15 4.77 9.85
C GLN A 145 17.64 4.08 11.13
N LYS A 146 16.87 2.99 10.99
CA LYS A 146 16.33 2.23 12.15
C LYS A 146 17.42 1.74 13.10
N ASN A 147 18.64 1.48 12.61
CA ASN A 147 19.75 1.04 13.45
C ASN A 147 20.39 2.20 14.24
N PHE A 148 20.29 3.44 13.74
CA PHE A 148 20.87 4.62 14.37
C PHE A 148 19.88 5.39 15.25
N ASN A 149 18.62 5.51 14.80
CA ASN A 149 17.60 6.30 15.48
C ASN A 149 16.27 5.54 15.54
N GLN A 150 16.19 4.59 16.47
CA GLN A 150 15.01 3.74 16.63
C GLN A 150 13.75 4.54 17.03
N LYS A 151 13.91 5.68 17.73
CA LYS A 151 12.78 6.53 18.14
C LYS A 151 12.10 7.20 16.95
N THR A 152 12.86 7.81 16.05
CA THR A 152 12.29 8.45 14.86
C THR A 152 11.69 7.41 13.91
N SER A 153 12.35 6.27 13.72
CA SER A 153 11.79 5.17 12.93
C SER A 153 10.48 4.62 13.52
N PHE A 154 10.36 4.57 14.85
CA PHE A 154 9.10 4.18 15.50
C PHE A 154 8.00 5.23 15.32
N MET A 155 8.32 6.53 15.42
CA MET A 155 7.35 7.58 15.14
C MET A 155 6.86 7.56 13.70
N LEU A 156 7.76 7.34 12.74
CA LEU A 156 7.42 7.21 11.32
C LEU A 156 6.53 5.99 11.08
N PHE A 157 6.85 4.86 11.71
CA PHE A 157 6.02 3.65 11.66
C PHE A 157 4.61 3.87 12.24
N LEU A 158 4.50 4.54 13.39
CA LEU A 158 3.22 4.90 14.00
C LEU A 158 2.39 5.79 13.06
N LEU A 159 3.01 6.83 12.52
CA LEU A 159 2.37 7.78 11.63
C LEU A 159 1.86 7.08 10.36
N LEU A 160 2.65 6.16 9.80
CA LEU A 160 2.23 5.34 8.67
C LEU A 160 1.00 4.51 9.00
N ILE A 161 0.98 3.79 10.13
CA ILE A 161 -0.18 2.97 10.50
C ILE A 161 -1.42 3.84 10.65
N LEU A 162 -1.31 5.02 11.27
CA LEU A 162 -2.44 5.94 11.43
C LEU A 162 -2.98 6.41 10.07
N ILE A 163 -2.11 6.85 9.16
CA ILE A 163 -2.55 7.34 7.84
C ILE A 163 -3.16 6.22 6.99
N GLU A 164 -2.51 5.04 6.93
CA GLU A 164 -3.01 3.95 6.10
C GLU A 164 -4.28 3.30 6.69
N SER A 165 -4.41 3.27 8.02
CA SER A 165 -5.66 2.82 8.66
C SER A 165 -6.79 3.82 8.46
N ASP A 166 -6.53 5.12 8.54
CA ASP A 166 -7.52 6.18 8.27
C ASP A 166 -8.08 6.05 6.84
N LYS A 167 -7.20 5.91 5.83
CA LYS A 167 -7.60 5.68 4.43
C LYS A 167 -8.47 4.43 4.26
N ALA A 168 -8.02 3.29 4.81
CA ALA A 168 -8.74 2.03 4.70
C ALA A 168 -10.11 2.12 5.40
N LEU A 169 -10.17 2.76 6.57
CA LEU A 169 -11.43 3.02 7.28
C LEU A 169 -12.37 3.91 6.47
N ALA A 170 -11.84 4.95 5.82
CA ALA A 170 -12.64 5.82 4.97
C ALA A 170 -13.23 5.08 3.77
N ASN A 171 -12.47 4.20 3.11
CA ASN A 171 -12.95 3.35 2.03
C ASN A 171 -14.03 2.35 2.49
N ILE A 172 -13.83 1.72 3.65
CA ILE A 172 -14.83 0.83 4.26
C ILE A 172 -16.12 1.58 4.56
N LEU A 173 -16.03 2.72 5.25
CA LEU A 173 -17.19 3.54 5.61
C LEU A 173 -17.92 4.05 4.36
N LEU A 174 -17.18 4.50 3.35
CA LEU A 174 -17.73 4.92 2.06
C LEU A 174 -18.55 3.80 1.41
N THR A 175 -18.02 2.58 1.41
CA THR A 175 -18.70 1.42 0.82
C THR A 175 -19.93 1.02 1.63
N LEU A 176 -19.87 1.04 2.96
CA LEU A 176 -21.01 0.76 3.83
C LEU A 176 -22.15 1.77 3.64
N MET A 177 -21.81 3.06 3.49
CA MET A 177 -22.79 4.12 3.19
C MET A 177 -23.39 3.95 1.79
N ARG A 178 -22.58 3.64 0.77
CA ARG A 178 -23.06 3.38 -0.61
C ARG A 178 -24.03 2.20 -0.67
N ASN A 179 -23.77 1.17 0.13
CA ASN A 179 -24.63 -0.02 0.22
C ASN A 179 -25.80 0.14 1.20
N SER A 180 -26.04 1.34 1.73
CA SER A 180 -27.11 1.64 2.70
C SER A 180 -27.09 0.76 3.98
N ILE A 181 -25.92 0.22 4.34
CA ILE A 181 -25.73 -0.56 5.57
C ILE A 181 -25.64 0.37 6.78
N ILE A 182 -25.09 1.57 6.59
CA ILE A 182 -24.96 2.61 7.60
C ILE A 182 -25.61 3.91 7.08
N GLU A 183 -26.28 4.65 7.97
CA GLU A 183 -26.88 5.94 7.66
C GLU A 183 -25.83 7.02 7.35
N THR A 184 -26.14 7.89 6.39
CA THR A 184 -25.29 8.99 5.96
C THR A 184 -25.43 10.20 6.89
N HIS A 185 -24.84 10.11 8.08
CA HIS A 185 -24.75 11.28 8.97
C HIS A 185 -23.74 12.30 8.45
N THR A 186 -24.05 13.60 8.58
CA THR A 186 -23.18 14.70 8.12
C THR A 186 -21.75 14.63 8.65
N PHE A 187 -21.58 14.19 9.89
CA PHE A 187 -20.27 13.96 10.49
C PHE A 187 -19.49 12.84 9.79
N LEU A 188 -20.11 11.68 9.53
CA LEU A 188 -19.47 10.53 8.87
C LEU A 188 -19.09 10.86 7.42
N VAL A 189 -19.98 11.50 6.68
CA VAL A 189 -19.71 11.94 5.30
C VAL A 189 -18.56 12.96 5.29
N SER A 190 -18.54 13.92 6.23
CA SER A 190 -17.43 14.86 6.34
C SER A 190 -16.11 14.18 6.70
N PHE A 191 -16.13 13.17 7.57
CA PHE A 191 -14.94 12.42 7.94
C PHE A 191 -14.38 11.67 6.74
N VAL A 192 -15.21 10.89 6.06
CA VAL A 192 -14.81 10.12 4.86
C VAL A 192 -14.29 11.03 3.76
N GLY A 193 -14.97 12.16 3.50
CA GLY A 193 -14.52 13.14 2.50
C GLY A 193 -13.15 13.74 2.84
N LYS A 194 -12.92 14.11 4.10
CA LYS A 194 -11.63 14.66 4.55
C LYS A 194 -10.53 13.61 4.53
N SER A 195 -10.79 12.40 5.02
CA SER A 195 -9.80 11.31 5.05
C SER A 195 -9.36 10.92 3.64
N ASN A 196 -10.28 10.78 2.69
CA ASN A 196 -9.93 10.49 1.30
C ASN A 196 -9.14 11.63 0.65
N TYR A 197 -9.50 12.89 0.93
CA TYR A 197 -8.79 14.04 0.38
C TYR A 197 -7.38 14.21 0.98
N PHE A 198 -7.27 14.21 2.31
CA PHE A 198 -5.99 14.39 3.01
C PHE A 198 -5.11 13.14 2.95
N GLY A 199 -5.69 11.96 2.77
CA GLY A 199 -4.96 10.70 2.61
C GLY A 199 -4.00 10.72 1.43
N VAL A 200 -4.37 11.38 0.32
CA VAL A 200 -3.47 11.56 -0.83
C VAL A 200 -2.19 12.30 -0.45
N PHE A 201 -2.28 13.24 0.50
CA PHE A 201 -1.13 13.99 0.99
C PHE A 201 -0.22 13.22 1.95
N GLY A 202 -0.62 12.01 2.38
CA GLY A 202 0.16 11.17 3.29
C GLY A 202 1.59 10.92 2.81
N ILE A 203 1.82 10.82 1.49
CA ILE A 203 3.17 10.68 0.92
C ILE A 203 4.07 11.86 1.26
N TYR A 204 3.57 13.07 1.20
CA TYR A 204 4.38 14.25 1.53
C TYR A 204 4.77 14.23 3.00
N ILE A 205 3.87 13.76 3.88
CA ILE A 205 4.17 13.59 5.30
C ILE A 205 5.27 12.54 5.49
N TYR A 206 5.19 11.41 4.77
CA TYR A 206 6.25 10.40 4.80
C TYR A 206 7.59 10.97 4.33
N LEU A 207 7.61 11.67 3.20
CA LEU A 207 8.83 12.23 2.61
C LEU A 207 9.48 13.32 3.47
N ILE A 208 8.72 14.06 4.28
CA ILE A 208 9.28 15.03 5.23
C ILE A 208 9.97 14.33 6.41
N PHE A 209 9.49 13.15 6.79
CA PHE A 209 10.01 12.39 7.93
C PHE A 209 11.19 11.47 7.59
N ILE A 210 11.38 11.15 6.30
CA ILE A 210 12.49 10.36 5.74
C ILE A 210 13.69 11.27 5.56
#